data_AF-A0A4Q3J746-F1
#
_entry.id   AF-A0A4Q3J746-F1
#
_cell.length_a   1.000
_cell.length_b   1.000
_cell.length_c   1.000
_cell.angle_alpha   90.00
_cell.angle_beta   90.00
_cell.angle_gamma   90.00
#
_symmetry.space_group_name_H-M   'P 1'
#
loop_
_entity.id
_entity.type
_entity.pdbx_description
1 polymer ?
#
loop_
_entity_poly.entity_id
_entity_poly.type
_entity_poly.pdbx_seq_one_letter_code
_entity_poly.pdbx_strand_id
1 'polypeptide(L)'
;MTDERLREAGDPTTASERLGELLRRGRQGGEAALLAALVRNPSLPLDALGDALRSTREPWCPAAWHNPSVPLLLLATPSPAYVEAALGALLHVERGWPVGVVPGTITLERRVRFWSDYRPRPSDPWGPVRIAEARSFARHLAGLFGLPDP
;
A
#
# COMPACT_ATOMS: atom_id res chain seq x y z
N MET A 1 7.06 -19.16 18.24
CA MET A 1 5.65 -19.04 17.80
C MET A 1 5.43 -17.91 16.80
N THR A 2 6.03 -16.73 16.95
CA THR A 2 5.86 -15.60 16.01
C THR A 2 6.37 -15.89 14.59
N ASP A 3 7.50 -16.60 14.46
CA ASP A 3 8.09 -16.96 13.15
C ASP A 3 7.23 -17.91 12.32
N GLU A 4 6.53 -18.84 12.96
CA GLU A 4 5.69 -19.82 12.27
C GLU A 4 4.46 -19.16 11.66
N ARG A 5 3.83 -18.24 12.41
CA ARG A 5 2.70 -17.44 11.91
C ARG A 5 3.13 -16.51 10.77
N LEU A 6 4.31 -15.92 10.87
CA LEU A 6 4.84 -15.05 9.82
C LEU A 6 5.12 -15.85 8.54
N ARG A 7 5.66 -17.06 8.67
CA ARG A 7 5.86 -17.99 7.55
C ARG A 7 4.52 -18.38 6.91
N GLU A 8 3.55 -18.80 7.72
CA GLU A 8 2.20 -19.16 7.27
C GLU A 8 1.50 -17.99 6.56
N ALA A 9 1.65 -16.77 7.08
CA ALA A 9 1.10 -15.56 6.47
C ALA A 9 1.70 -15.25 5.09
N GLY A 10 2.97 -15.58 4.85
CA GLY A 10 3.64 -15.38 3.57
C GLY A 10 3.51 -16.54 2.58
N ASP A 11 3.01 -17.69 3.02
CA ASP A 11 2.91 -18.89 2.21
C ASP A 11 1.68 -18.80 1.27
N PRO A 12 1.87 -18.80 -0.07
CA PRO A 12 0.78 -18.69 -1.03
C PRO A 12 -0.14 -19.93 -1.03
N THR A 13 0.29 -21.04 -0.43
CA THR A 13 -0.52 -22.27 -0.32
C THR A 13 -1.42 -22.27 0.92
N THR A 14 -1.26 -21.29 1.82
CA THR A 14 -2.13 -21.15 2.99
C THR A 14 -3.56 -20.87 2.55
N ALA A 15 -4.50 -21.67 3.08
CA ALA A 15 -5.91 -21.55 2.76
C ALA A 15 -6.46 -20.15 3.12
N SER A 16 -7.32 -19.61 2.27
CA SER A 16 -7.88 -18.27 2.41
C SER A 16 -8.64 -18.06 3.73
N GLU A 17 -9.35 -19.08 4.21
CA GLU A 17 -10.03 -19.05 5.53
C GLU A 17 -9.04 -18.84 6.67
N ARG A 18 -7.89 -19.51 6.59
CA ARG A 18 -6.82 -19.43 7.57
C ARG A 18 -6.15 -18.06 7.55
N LEU A 19 -5.91 -17.50 6.36
CA LEU A 19 -5.42 -16.13 6.22
C LEU A 19 -6.40 -15.10 6.82
N GLY A 20 -7.71 -15.29 6.62
CA GLY A 20 -8.74 -14.43 7.22
C GLY A 20 -8.78 -14.52 8.75
N GLU A 21 -8.54 -15.70 9.33
CA GLU A 21 -8.37 -15.85 10.77
C GLU A 21 -7.13 -15.12 11.29
N LEU A 22 -5.97 -15.33 10.65
CA LEU A 22 -4.71 -14.69 11.02
C LEU A 22 -4.80 -13.17 10.90
N LEU A 23 -5.49 -12.64 9.89
CA LEU A 23 -5.70 -11.20 9.70
C LEU A 23 -6.50 -10.59 10.86
N ARG A 24 -7.60 -11.23 11.27
CA ARG A 24 -8.40 -10.77 12.42
C ARG A 24 -7.58 -10.76 13.70
N ARG A 25 -6.82 -11.83 13.97
CA ARG A 25 -5.95 -11.93 15.16
C ARG A 25 -4.82 -10.91 15.12
N GLY A 26 -4.14 -10.77 13.98
CA GLY A 26 -3.05 -9.81 13.80
C GLY A 26 -3.48 -8.37 14.03
N ARG A 27 -4.71 -8.00 13.61
CA ARG A 27 -5.30 -6.68 13.87
C ARG A 27 -5.55 -6.44 15.36
N GLN A 28 -6.04 -7.44 16.09
CA GLN A 28 -6.26 -7.34 17.54
C GLN A 28 -4.95 -7.25 18.32
N GLY A 29 -3.91 -7.95 17.85
CA GLY A 29 -2.59 -7.98 18.50
C GLY A 29 -1.65 -6.84 18.11
N GLY A 30 -2.01 -6.00 17.14
CA GLY A 30 -1.12 -4.94 16.64
C GLY A 30 0.15 -5.45 15.96
N GLU A 31 0.11 -6.67 15.40
CA GLU A 31 1.30 -7.36 14.85
C GLU A 31 1.60 -6.86 13.42
N ALA A 32 2.20 -5.66 13.30
CA ALA A 32 2.41 -4.99 12.01
C ALA A 32 3.15 -5.84 10.96
N ALA A 33 4.19 -6.59 11.37
CA ALA A 33 4.95 -7.46 10.47
C ALA A 33 4.11 -8.63 9.93
N LEU A 34 3.30 -9.25 10.80
CA LEU A 34 2.37 -10.31 10.42
C LEU A 34 1.32 -9.77 9.44
N LEU A 35 0.75 -8.60 9.73
CA LEU A 35 -0.23 -7.95 8.87
C LEU A 35 0.35 -7.61 7.50
N ALA A 36 1.57 -7.08 7.44
CA ALA A 36 2.26 -6.81 6.17
C ALA A 36 2.48 -8.08 5.33
N ALA A 37 2.81 -9.21 5.96
CA ALA A 37 2.94 -10.49 5.26
C ALA A 37 1.58 -10.99 4.73
N LEU A 38 0.54 -10.97 5.58
CA LEU A 38 -0.81 -11.40 5.21
C LEU A 38 -1.38 -10.60 4.04
N VAL A 39 -1.27 -9.26 4.08
CA VAL A 39 -1.84 -8.42 3.02
C VAL A 39 -1.10 -8.55 1.70
N ARG A 40 0.12 -9.11 1.66
CA ARG A 40 0.85 -9.41 0.42
C ARG A 40 0.59 -10.81 -0.11
N ASN A 41 -0.10 -11.66 0.67
CA ASN A 41 -0.36 -13.04 0.27
C ASN A 41 -1.37 -13.09 -0.89
N PRO A 42 -1.03 -13.72 -2.03
CA PRO A 42 -1.92 -13.79 -3.20
C PRO A 42 -3.24 -14.51 -2.91
N SER A 43 -3.26 -15.42 -1.93
CA SER A 43 -4.41 -16.24 -1.55
C SER A 43 -5.33 -15.55 -0.54
N LEU A 44 -5.05 -14.29 -0.18
CA LEU A 44 -5.94 -13.51 0.67
C LEU A 44 -7.29 -13.29 -0.04
N PRO A 45 -8.44 -13.53 0.64
CA PRO A 45 -9.75 -13.22 0.10
C PRO A 45 -9.86 -11.79 -0.43
N LEU A 46 -10.52 -11.60 -1.59
CA LEU A 46 -10.61 -10.30 -2.26
C LEU A 46 -11.36 -9.24 -1.44
N ASP A 47 -12.37 -9.66 -0.67
CA ASP A 47 -13.10 -8.81 0.28
C ASP A 47 -12.17 -8.33 1.40
N ALA A 48 -11.39 -9.23 2.00
CA ALA A 48 -10.40 -8.91 3.02
C ALA A 48 -9.28 -8.01 2.47
N LEU A 49 -8.83 -8.26 1.23
CA LEU A 49 -7.87 -7.39 0.53
C LEU A 49 -8.47 -6.00 0.30
N GLY A 50 -9.73 -5.90 -0.12
CA GLY A 50 -10.43 -4.63 -0.29
C GLY A 50 -10.50 -3.81 0.99
N ASP A 51 -10.82 -4.45 2.11
CA ASP A 51 -10.80 -3.80 3.43
C ASP A 51 -9.39 -3.37 3.85
N ALA A 52 -8.38 -4.18 3.56
CA ALA A 52 -6.99 -3.88 3.85
C ALA A 52 -6.51 -2.65 3.06
N LEU A 53 -6.81 -2.56 1.76
CA LEU A 53 -6.46 -1.41 0.92
C LEU A 53 -7.07 -0.11 1.45
N ARG A 54 -8.32 -0.14 1.91
CA ARG A 54 -9.03 1.03 2.46
C ARG A 54 -8.50 1.49 3.83
N SER A 55 -7.68 0.69 4.50
CA SER A 55 -7.14 0.98 5.83
C SER A 55 -5.85 1.83 5.76
N THR A 56 -5.96 3.07 5.29
CA THR A 56 -4.81 3.98 4.99
C THR A 56 -4.06 4.51 6.23
N ARG A 57 -4.62 4.34 7.43
CA ARG A 57 -4.00 4.81 8.67
C ARG A 57 -2.93 3.87 9.20
N GLU A 58 -2.93 2.64 8.70
CA GLU A 58 -2.10 1.56 9.20
C GLU A 58 -0.68 1.59 8.61
N PRO A 59 0.37 1.27 9.40
CA PRO A 59 1.74 1.23 8.92
C PRO A 59 1.98 0.24 7.77
N TRP A 60 1.19 -0.83 7.72
CA TRP A 60 1.28 -1.87 6.69
C TRP A 60 0.49 -1.53 5.42
N CYS A 61 -0.22 -0.41 5.35
CA CYS A 61 -1.08 -0.09 4.21
C CYS A 61 -0.34 -0.06 2.86
N PRO A 62 0.92 0.40 2.72
CA PRO A 62 1.61 0.34 1.42
C PRO A 62 1.86 -1.10 0.96
N ALA A 63 2.03 -2.04 1.90
CA ALA A 63 2.26 -3.45 1.58
C ALA A 63 1.04 -4.09 0.91
N ALA A 64 -0.18 -3.70 1.30
CA ALA A 64 -1.42 -4.23 0.70
C ALA A 64 -1.51 -3.90 -0.80
N TRP A 65 -1.02 -2.72 -1.21
CA TRP A 65 -0.99 -2.32 -2.62
C TRP A 65 -0.06 -3.17 -3.49
N HIS A 66 0.91 -3.87 -2.89
CA HIS A 66 1.80 -4.81 -3.58
C HIS A 66 1.26 -6.24 -3.66
N ASN A 67 0.01 -6.48 -3.24
CA ASN A 67 -0.61 -7.78 -3.44
C ASN A 67 -0.88 -8.01 -4.94
N PRO A 68 -0.48 -9.15 -5.51
CA PRO A 68 -0.68 -9.43 -6.94
C PRO A 68 -2.15 -9.55 -7.36
N SER A 69 -3.07 -9.73 -6.41
CA SER A 69 -4.52 -9.77 -6.64
C SER A 69 -5.17 -8.38 -6.70
N VAL A 70 -4.42 -7.29 -6.46
CA VAL A 70 -4.96 -5.92 -6.53
C VAL A 70 -5.54 -5.56 -7.90
N PRO A 71 -4.87 -5.81 -9.05
CA PRO A 71 -5.45 -5.52 -10.36
C PRO A 71 -6.79 -6.23 -10.57
N LEU A 72 -6.89 -7.51 -10.17
CA LEU A 72 -8.12 -8.28 -10.26
C LEU A 72 -9.23 -7.67 -9.39
N LEU A 73 -8.92 -7.26 -8.16
CA LEU A 73 -9.87 -6.59 -7.28
C LEU A 73 -10.39 -5.28 -7.87
N LEU A 74 -9.51 -4.44 -8.41
CA LEU A 74 -9.87 -3.14 -9.00
C LEU A 74 -10.78 -3.31 -10.23
N LEU A 75 -10.56 -4.37 -11.02
CA LEU A 75 -11.41 -4.71 -12.17
C LEU A 75 -12.76 -5.29 -11.75
N ALA A 76 -12.78 -6.18 -10.75
CA ALA A 76 -13.98 -6.85 -10.28
C ALA A 76 -14.92 -5.89 -9.54
N THR A 77 -14.36 -4.94 -8.77
CA THR A 77 -15.13 -4.04 -7.90
C THR A 77 -14.60 -2.61 -8.02
N PRO A 78 -14.79 -1.94 -9.17
CA PRO A 78 -14.31 -0.58 -9.35
C PRO A 78 -14.97 0.38 -8.34
N SER A 79 -14.15 1.18 -7.65
CA SER A 79 -14.65 2.13 -6.65
C SER A 79 -13.72 3.35 -6.51
N PRO A 80 -14.25 4.58 -6.46
CA PRO A 80 -13.47 5.78 -6.16
C PRO A 80 -12.72 5.70 -4.82
N ALA A 81 -13.24 4.93 -3.87
CA ALA A 81 -12.59 4.73 -2.57
C ALA A 81 -11.19 4.12 -2.69
N TYR A 82 -10.90 3.34 -3.75
CA TYR A 82 -9.56 2.82 -3.99
C TYR A 82 -8.58 3.90 -4.45
N VAL A 83 -9.04 4.91 -5.20
CA VAL A 83 -8.21 6.05 -5.60
C VAL A 83 -7.84 6.88 -4.38
N GLU A 84 -8.81 7.16 -3.51
CA GLU A 84 -8.59 7.86 -2.24
C GLU A 84 -7.65 7.06 -1.32
N ALA A 85 -7.83 5.74 -1.27
CA ALA A 85 -7.00 4.87 -0.47
C ALA A 85 -5.54 4.79 -0.98
N ALA A 86 -5.35 4.73 -2.29
CA ALA A 86 -4.04 4.75 -2.93
C ALA A 86 -3.30 6.06 -2.65
N LEU A 87 -4.01 7.20 -2.74
CA LEU A 87 -3.47 8.49 -2.34
C LEU A 87 -3.06 8.49 -0.86
N GLY A 88 -3.91 7.96 0.03
CA GLY A 88 -3.60 7.84 1.45
C GLY A 88 -2.36 7.00 1.73
N ALA A 89 -2.18 5.87 1.02
CA ALA A 89 -0.99 5.03 1.14
C ALA A 89 0.26 5.72 0.59
N LEU A 90 0.16 6.45 -0.52
CA LEU A 90 1.27 7.22 -1.07
C LEU A 90 1.71 8.31 -0.08
N LEU A 91 0.76 9.07 0.47
CA LEU A 91 1.03 10.04 1.52
C LEU A 91 1.61 9.39 2.79
N HIS A 92 1.27 8.12 3.07
CA HIS A 92 1.87 7.36 4.15
C HIS A 92 3.37 7.13 3.91
N VAL A 93 3.75 6.68 2.71
CA VAL A 93 5.15 6.49 2.31
C VAL A 93 5.93 7.81 2.40
N GLU A 94 5.25 8.93 2.13
CA GLU A 94 5.82 10.28 2.18
C GLU A 94 5.81 10.94 3.58
N ARG A 95 5.29 10.27 4.62
CA ARG A 95 5.13 10.86 5.96
C ARG A 95 6.41 11.46 6.52
N GLY A 96 6.43 12.79 6.67
CA GLY A 96 7.56 13.59 7.14
C GLY A 96 8.21 14.43 6.05
N TRP A 97 7.66 14.42 4.84
CA TRP A 97 7.96 15.41 3.80
C TRP A 97 7.11 16.67 4.00
N PRO A 98 7.69 17.89 3.96
CA PRO A 98 6.94 19.14 4.02
C PRO A 98 6.34 19.43 2.64
N VAL A 99 5.50 18.54 2.15
CA VAL A 99 4.69 18.85 0.98
C VAL A 99 3.55 19.67 1.54
N GLY A 100 3.34 20.88 1.02
CA GLY A 100 2.14 21.66 1.31
C GLY A 100 0.91 20.92 0.78
N VAL A 101 0.47 19.88 1.50
CA VAL A 101 -0.77 19.17 1.22
C VAL A 101 -1.88 20.06 1.74
N VAL A 102 -2.43 20.90 0.86
CA VAL A 102 -3.69 21.56 1.15
C VAL A 102 -4.79 20.49 1.00
N PRO A 103 -5.53 20.17 2.08
CA PRO A 103 -6.61 19.20 2.02
C PRO A 103 -7.65 19.62 0.96
N GLY A 104 -8.10 18.68 0.13
CA GLY A 104 -9.09 18.93 -0.93
C GLY A 104 -8.52 19.38 -2.28
N THR A 105 -7.22 19.69 -2.39
CA THR A 105 -6.59 20.06 -3.68
C THR A 105 -5.65 18.98 -4.24
N ILE A 106 -5.38 17.93 -3.47
CA ILE A 106 -4.46 16.87 -3.84
C ILE A 106 -5.23 15.66 -4.37
N THR A 107 -4.83 15.18 -5.54
CA THR A 107 -5.35 13.96 -6.16
C THR A 107 -4.22 12.96 -6.32
N LEU A 108 -4.56 11.68 -6.48
CA LEU A 108 -3.57 10.64 -6.77
C LEU A 108 -2.74 11.00 -8.01
N GLU A 109 -3.40 11.42 -9.10
CA GLU A 109 -2.72 11.84 -10.35
C GLU A 109 -1.73 12.97 -10.10
N ARG A 110 -2.14 14.03 -9.39
CA ARG A 110 -1.24 15.17 -9.09
C ARG A 110 -0.03 14.72 -8.27
N ARG A 111 -0.21 13.77 -7.35
CA ARG A 111 0.87 13.28 -6.50
C ARG A 111 1.83 12.33 -7.22
N VAL A 112 1.29 11.47 -8.08
CA VAL A 112 2.08 10.66 -9.00
C VAL A 112 2.92 11.56 -9.92
N ARG A 113 2.30 12.57 -10.55
CA ARG A 113 3.01 13.53 -11.40
C ARG A 113 4.12 14.27 -10.66
N PHE A 114 3.88 14.68 -9.42
CA PHE A 114 4.93 15.29 -8.59
C PHE A 114 6.19 14.42 -8.52
N TRP A 115 6.05 13.10 -8.30
CA TRP A 115 7.21 12.21 -8.20
C TRP A 115 7.94 11.99 -9.52
N SER A 116 7.23 12.17 -10.64
CA SER A 116 7.83 12.21 -11.98
C SER A 116 8.73 13.42 -12.17
N ASP A 117 8.19 14.58 -11.83
CA ASP A 117 8.84 15.87 -12.06
C ASP A 117 9.88 16.18 -10.99
N TYR A 118 9.79 15.52 -9.83
CA TYR A 118 10.71 15.73 -8.73
C TYR A 118 12.15 15.57 -9.18
N ARG A 119 13.07 16.39 -8.67
CA ARG A 119 14.51 16.25 -8.92
C ARG A 119 15.21 16.32 -7.56
N PRO A 120 15.84 15.22 -7.11
CA PRO A 120 16.48 15.17 -5.80
C PRO A 120 17.56 16.24 -5.69
N ARG A 121 17.60 16.92 -4.54
CA ARG A 121 18.61 17.93 -4.21
C ARG A 121 19.53 17.41 -3.13
N PRO A 122 20.80 17.84 -3.10
CA PRO A 122 21.72 17.46 -2.02
C PRO A 122 21.22 17.86 -0.62
N SER A 123 20.40 18.90 -0.53
CA SER A 123 19.77 19.40 0.71
C SER A 123 18.51 18.65 1.11
N ASP A 124 18.12 17.59 0.40
CA ASP A 124 16.87 16.89 0.69
C ASP A 124 16.94 16.15 2.03
N PRO A 125 15.96 16.34 2.92
CA PRO A 125 16.00 15.80 4.28
C PRO A 125 15.87 14.27 4.33
N TRP A 126 15.45 13.63 3.23
CA TRP A 126 15.02 12.23 3.20
C TRP A 126 16.07 11.26 2.67
N GLY A 127 17.22 11.77 2.25
CA GLY A 127 18.26 10.98 1.63
C GLY A 127 17.79 10.28 0.33
N PRO A 128 18.73 9.70 -0.44
CA PRO A 128 18.41 9.10 -1.73
C PRO A 128 17.49 7.86 -1.63
N VAL A 129 17.57 7.11 -0.53
CA VAL A 129 16.83 5.85 -0.35
C VAL A 129 15.33 6.09 -0.26
N ARG A 130 14.87 6.96 0.65
CA ARG A 130 13.42 7.21 0.79
C ARG A 130 12.81 7.88 -0.43
N ILE A 131 13.58 8.72 -1.11
CA ILE A 131 13.17 9.33 -2.40
C ILE A 131 12.94 8.23 -3.44
N ALA A 132 13.82 7.23 -3.51
CA ALA A 132 13.66 6.10 -4.41
C ALA A 132 12.45 5.23 -4.04
N GLU A 133 12.21 4.98 -2.75
CA GLU A 133 11.03 4.25 -2.26
C GLU A 133 9.72 4.94 -2.65
N ALA A 134 9.60 6.25 -2.39
CA ALA A 134 8.39 7.01 -2.72
C ALA A 134 8.13 7.05 -4.23
N ARG A 135 9.16 7.23 -5.05
CA ARG A 135 9.05 7.14 -6.51
C ARG A 135 8.63 5.76 -7.00
N SER A 136 9.27 4.71 -6.48
CA SER A 136 8.93 3.33 -6.84
C SER A 136 7.47 3.02 -6.53
N PHE A 137 7.00 3.45 -5.36
CA PHE A 137 5.61 3.30 -4.98
C PHE A 137 4.65 4.14 -5.84
N ALA A 138 5.01 5.38 -6.18
CA ALA A 138 4.24 6.22 -7.09
C ALA A 138 4.11 5.59 -8.50
N ARG A 139 5.19 5.00 -9.05
CA ARG A 139 5.14 4.25 -10.32
C ARG A 139 4.23 3.04 -10.25
N HIS A 140 4.33 2.28 -9.16
CA HIS A 140 3.48 1.13 -8.94
C HIS A 140 1.99 1.51 -8.97
N LEU A 141 1.62 2.59 -8.26
CA LEU A 141 0.25 3.12 -8.29
C LEU A 141 -0.12 3.66 -9.68
N ALA A 142 0.80 4.32 -10.38
CA ALA A 142 0.55 4.79 -11.74
C ALA A 142 0.14 3.64 -12.67
N GLY A 143 0.85 2.52 -12.62
CA GLY A 143 0.52 1.31 -13.37
C GLY A 143 -0.86 0.74 -13.02
N LEU A 144 -1.21 0.69 -11.73
CA LEU A 144 -2.52 0.18 -11.29
C LEU A 144 -3.71 1.03 -11.75
N PHE A 145 -3.54 2.34 -11.85
CA PHE A 145 -4.61 3.28 -12.15
C PHE A 145 -4.54 3.88 -13.57
N GLY A 146 -3.62 3.40 -14.42
CA GLY A 146 -3.45 3.90 -15.78
C GLY A 146 -3.01 5.37 -15.85
N LEU A 147 -2.24 5.83 -14.87
CA LEU A 147 -1.71 7.20 -14.81
C LEU A 147 -0.37 7.28 -15.56
N PRO A 148 0.07 8.49 -15.98
CA PRO A 148 1.39 8.68 -16.58
C PRO A 148 2.51 8.18 -15.66
N ASP A 149 3.50 7.50 -16.23
CA ASP A 149 4.64 6.92 -15.50
C ASP A 149 5.55 8.01 -14.90
N PRO A 150 5.89 7.95 -13.60
CA PRO A 150 6.77 8.92 -12.96
C PRO A 150 8.29 8.74 -13.16
#